data_AF-A0A1X1BIB8-F1
#
_entry.id   AF-A0A1X1BIB8-F1
#
_cell.length_a   1.000
_cell.length_b   1.000
_cell.length_c   1.000
_cell.angle_alpha   90.00
_cell.angle_beta   90.00
_cell.angle_gamma   90.00
#
_symmetry.space_group_name_H-M   'P 1'
#
loop_
_entity.id
_entity.type
_entity.pdbx_description
1 polymer ?
#
loop_
_entity_poly.entity_id
_entity_poly.type
_entity_poly.pdbx_seq_one_letter_code
_entity_poly.pdbx_strand_id
1 'polypeptide(L)'
;MIWIKYGRAHLAFTVQIPPTENGIFKPKSIIECPYVLRQPYTVAEHVRHLNIDISDCSNANIDVIILGNIRRGCWIYTQFNIVPLRNSPYVLVKVTNSKYQCDIYEATDGAMVTHVELFDHAEHGWQYVVINIGRRTSENIRRMSMSKEMKVYKRIDGDDNIVYFDLSNFWVDPYIEMLYNIDTGEPQSDEQQVSSTQTGE
;
A
#
# COMPACT_ATOMS: atom_id res chain seq x y z
N MET A 1 0.95 3.46 18.55
CA MET A 1 -0.22 2.59 18.74
C MET A 1 -1.48 3.44 18.59
N ILE A 2 -2.46 2.98 17.82
CA ILE A 2 -3.76 3.64 17.65
C ILE A 2 -4.86 2.70 18.17
N TRP A 3 -5.94 3.28 18.68
CA TRP A 3 -7.12 2.54 19.13
C TRP A 3 -8.28 2.84 18.21
N ILE A 4 -8.82 1.81 17.59
CA ILE A 4 -10.00 1.94 16.73
C ILE A 4 -11.19 1.34 17.45
N LYS A 5 -12.23 2.17 17.63
CA LYS A 5 -13.51 1.76 18.19
C LYS A 5 -14.45 1.41 17.04
N TYR A 6 -14.92 0.17 17.00
CA TYR A 6 -15.92 -0.27 16.04
C TYR A 6 -17.05 -1.03 16.74
N GLY A 7 -18.25 -0.45 16.76
CA GLY A 7 -19.37 -0.96 17.56
C GLY A 7 -19.01 -1.02 19.05
N ARG A 8 -19.01 -2.22 19.63
CA ARG A 8 -18.60 -2.50 21.02
C ARG A 8 -17.14 -2.95 21.16
N ALA A 9 -16.44 -3.18 20.04
CA ALA A 9 -15.06 -3.64 20.04
C ALA A 9 -14.09 -2.45 20.08
N HIS A 10 -13.00 -2.62 20.84
CA HIS A 10 -11.85 -1.73 20.88
C HIS A 10 -10.63 -2.56 20.48
N LEU A 11 -10.05 -2.24 19.33
CA LEU A 11 -8.86 -2.94 18.83
C LEU A 11 -7.68 -1.97 18.81
N ALA A 12 -6.57 -2.41 19.38
CA ALA A 12 -5.30 -1.71 19.32
C ALA A 12 -4.54 -2.16 18.07
N PHE A 13 -4.06 -1.19 17.30
CA PHE A 13 -3.21 -1.42 16.14
C PHE A 13 -1.87 -0.71 16.33
N THR A 14 -0.80 -1.39 15.95
CA THR A 14 0.50 -0.74 15.79
C THR A 14 0.57 -0.21 14.37
N VAL A 15 0.67 1.11 14.26
CA VAL A 15 0.94 1.80 13.00
C VAL A 15 2.42 2.13 12.96
N GLN A 16 3.06 1.80 11.85
CA GLN A 16 4.44 2.11 11.57
C GLN A 16 4.56 2.73 10.17
N ILE A 17 5.47 3.68 10.03
CA ILE A 17 5.88 4.19 8.73
C ILE A 17 6.87 3.16 8.15
N PRO A 18 6.78 2.78 6.86
CA PRO A 18 7.74 1.86 6.27
C PRO A 18 9.16 2.42 6.37
N PRO A 19 10.15 1.60 6.78
CA PRO A 19 11.47 2.08 7.14
C PRO A 19 12.32 2.41 5.92
N THR A 20 13.38 3.17 6.18
CA THR A 20 14.56 3.26 5.32
C THR A 20 15.70 2.56 6.02
N GLU A 21 16.27 1.53 5.38
CA GLU A 21 17.35 0.72 5.91
C GLU A 21 18.57 0.86 4.99
N ASN A 22 19.68 1.36 5.52
CA ASN A 22 20.90 1.62 4.75
C ASN A 22 20.66 2.51 3.51
N GLY A 23 19.86 3.57 3.65
CA GLY A 23 19.49 4.46 2.54
C GLY A 23 18.45 3.89 1.57
N ILE A 24 17.95 2.67 1.81
CA ILE A 24 16.97 2.02 0.94
C ILE A 24 15.60 2.01 1.62
N PHE A 25 14.61 2.64 1.00
CA PHE A 25 13.23 2.57 1.46
C PHE A 25 12.63 1.19 1.21
N LYS A 26 11.99 0.62 2.24
CA LYS A 26 11.35 -0.70 2.21
C LYS A 26 9.85 -0.57 2.46
N PRO A 27 9.02 -0.48 1.41
CA PRO A 27 7.58 -0.50 1.52
C PRO A 27 7.09 -1.75 2.26
N LYS A 28 6.13 -1.56 3.16
CA LYS A 28 5.43 -2.64 3.87
C LYS A 28 4.12 -2.11 4.45
N SER A 29 3.21 -3.00 4.82
CA SER A 29 1.96 -2.63 5.50
C SER A 29 2.22 -1.72 6.71
N ILE A 30 1.55 -0.57 6.75
CA ILE A 30 1.64 0.37 7.89
C ILE A 30 0.99 -0.20 9.15
N ILE A 31 0.03 -1.11 8.99
CA ILE A 31 -0.60 -1.80 10.12
C ILE A 31 0.11 -3.13 10.35
N GLU A 32 0.69 -3.30 11.54
CA GLU A 32 1.06 -4.61 12.05
C GLU A 32 -0.15 -5.23 12.73
N CYS A 33 -0.89 -6.06 12.00
CA CYS A 33 -1.96 -6.84 12.56
C CYS A 33 -1.71 -8.32 12.28
N PRO A 34 -1.80 -9.20 13.28
CA PRO A 34 -2.03 -10.60 13.00
C PRO A 34 -3.45 -10.68 12.40
N TYR A 35 -3.57 -10.85 11.09
CA TYR A 35 -4.84 -11.20 10.45
C TYR A 35 -5.30 -12.54 11.05
N VAL A 36 -6.05 -12.50 12.15
CA VAL A 36 -6.69 -13.70 12.72
C VAL A 36 -7.90 -13.97 11.85
N LEU A 37 -7.67 -14.67 10.74
CA LEU A 37 -8.72 -15.17 9.88
C LEU A 37 -9.50 -16.22 10.67
N ARG A 38 -10.56 -15.78 11.35
CA ARG A 38 -11.54 -16.70 11.89
C ARG A 38 -12.16 -17.45 10.71
N GLN A 39 -12.34 -18.75 10.90
CA GLN A 39 -13.01 -19.62 9.93
C GLN A 39 -14.36 -18.97 9.55
N PRO A 40 -14.73 -18.94 8.27
CA PRO A 40 -15.97 -18.31 7.85
C PRO A 40 -17.13 -18.97 8.61
N TYR A 41 -17.84 -18.17 9.42
CA TYR A 41 -19.20 -18.55 9.82
C TYR A 41 -20.02 -18.61 8.53
N THR A 42 -20.77 -19.68 8.35
CA THR A 42 -21.51 -20.11 7.15
C THR A 42 -22.66 -19.19 6.73
N VAL A 43 -22.61 -17.90 7.07
CA VAL A 43 -23.67 -16.94 6.76
C VAL A 43 -23.22 -16.10 5.58
N ALA A 44 -23.68 -16.50 4.39
CA ALA A 44 -23.46 -15.85 3.10
C ALA A 44 -24.04 -14.43 2.96
N GLU A 45 -24.46 -13.78 4.05
CA GLU A 45 -25.43 -12.68 3.96
C GLU A 45 -24.85 -11.27 3.84
N HIS A 46 -23.54 -11.05 3.96
CA HIS A 46 -23.02 -9.68 3.95
C HIS A 46 -21.67 -9.53 3.25
N VAL A 47 -21.63 -9.84 1.96
CA VAL A 47 -20.55 -9.36 1.09
C VAL A 47 -20.57 -7.83 1.11
N ARG A 48 -19.45 -7.22 1.49
CA ARG A 48 -19.29 -5.76 1.53
C ARG A 48 -18.39 -5.31 0.41
N HIS A 49 -18.78 -4.24 -0.26
CA HIS A 49 -17.94 -3.60 -1.26
C HIS A 49 -17.16 -2.46 -0.60
N LEU A 50 -15.84 -2.48 -0.77
CA LEU A 50 -14.94 -1.42 -0.36
C LEU A 50 -14.32 -0.82 -1.63
N ASN A 51 -14.67 0.42 -1.96
CA ASN A 51 -13.99 1.15 -3.03
C ASN A 51 -12.83 1.96 -2.44
N ILE A 52 -11.62 1.73 -2.96
CA ILE A 52 -10.43 2.54 -2.70
C ILE A 52 -10.20 3.40 -3.94
N ASP A 53 -10.46 4.70 -3.80
CA ASP A 53 -10.16 5.67 -4.84
C ASP A 53 -8.78 6.28 -4.60
N ILE A 54 -7.82 5.95 -5.46
CA ILE A 54 -6.43 6.41 -5.31
C ILE A 54 -6.25 7.90 -5.65
N SER A 55 -7.25 8.54 -6.26
CA SER A 55 -7.20 9.97 -6.58
C SER A 55 -7.60 10.87 -5.42
N ASP A 56 -8.20 10.31 -4.37
CA ASP A 56 -8.69 11.03 -3.21
C ASP A 56 -8.08 10.50 -1.91
N CYS A 57 -7.06 11.20 -1.41
CA CYS A 57 -6.43 10.90 -0.12
C CYS A 57 -7.23 11.45 1.08
N SER A 58 -8.36 12.13 0.85
CA SER A 58 -9.21 12.71 1.90
C SER A 58 -10.42 11.84 2.25
N ASN A 59 -10.67 10.77 1.49
CA ASN A 59 -11.85 9.94 1.65
C ASN A 59 -11.91 9.26 3.02
N ALA A 60 -12.93 9.60 3.80
CA ALA A 60 -13.14 9.17 5.19
C ALA A 60 -13.76 7.76 5.30
N ASN A 61 -13.22 6.77 4.58
CA ASN A 61 -13.67 5.40 4.78
C ASN A 61 -13.07 4.85 6.08
N ILE A 62 -13.93 4.56 7.06
CA ILE A 62 -13.52 4.03 8.37
C ILE A 62 -12.74 2.70 8.29
N ASP A 63 -12.89 1.97 7.18
CA ASP A 63 -12.22 0.69 6.96
C ASP A 63 -10.81 0.86 6.32
N VAL A 64 -10.35 2.09 6.06
CA VAL A 64 -9.05 2.38 5.43
C VAL A 64 -8.26 3.43 6.22
N ILE A 65 -6.98 3.15 6.49
CA ILE A 65 -6.01 4.13 7.00
C ILE A 65 -5.07 4.51 5.87
N ILE A 66 -4.90 5.81 5.66
CA ILE A 66 -4.07 6.34 4.58
C ILE A 66 -2.78 6.90 5.17
N LEU A 67 -1.64 6.43 4.66
CA LEU A 67 -0.34 7.07 4.82
C LEU A 67 -0.02 7.80 3.52
N GLY A 68 -0.20 9.11 3.48
CA GLY A 68 -0.11 9.87 2.22
C GLY A 68 1.17 10.69 2.07
N ASN A 69 1.59 10.88 0.82
CA ASN A 69 2.52 11.91 0.37
C ASN A 69 3.91 11.87 1.01
N ILE A 70 4.45 10.67 1.24
CA ILE A 70 5.79 10.52 1.80
C ILE A 70 6.83 10.56 0.69
N ARG A 71 7.73 11.55 0.73
CA ARG A 71 8.88 11.59 -0.19
C ARG A 71 9.97 10.60 0.20
N ARG A 72 10.45 9.81 -0.76
CA ARG A 72 11.55 8.84 -0.67
C ARG A 72 12.39 8.94 -1.94
N GLY A 73 13.51 9.66 -1.86
CA GLY A 73 14.28 10.00 -3.06
C GLY A 73 13.43 10.76 -4.08
N CYS A 74 13.39 10.25 -5.31
CA CYS A 74 12.58 10.77 -6.42
C CYS A 74 11.14 10.27 -6.44
N TRP A 75 10.73 9.46 -5.46
CA TRP A 75 9.38 8.91 -5.37
C TRP A 75 8.56 9.58 -4.27
N ILE A 76 7.27 9.73 -4.53
CA ILE A 76 6.24 10.06 -3.54
C ILE A 76 5.41 8.80 -3.32
N TYR A 77 5.35 8.37 -2.08
CA TYR A 77 4.70 7.14 -1.66
C TYR A 77 3.42 7.44 -0.88
N THR A 78 2.34 6.77 -1.27
CA THR A 78 1.07 6.77 -0.55
C THR A 78 0.59 5.32 -0.37
N GLN A 79 0.05 4.99 0.80
CA GLN A 79 -0.52 3.67 1.10
C GLN A 79 -1.95 3.80 1.63
N PHE A 80 -2.87 3.04 1.06
CA PHE A 80 -4.23 2.84 1.53
C PHE A 80 -4.30 1.46 2.20
N ASN A 81 -4.26 1.41 3.53
CA ASN A 81 -4.22 0.17 4.29
C ASN A 81 -5.62 -0.19 4.82
N ILE A 82 -6.08 -1.41 4.53
CA ILE A 82 -7.40 -1.87 4.94
C ILE A 82 -7.33 -2.37 6.38
N VAL A 83 -8.13 -1.77 7.26
CA VAL A 83 -8.15 -2.14 8.66
C VAL A 83 -8.98 -3.41 8.86
N PRO A 84 -8.46 -4.47 9.50
CA PRO A 84 -9.21 -5.70 9.73
C PRO A 84 -10.20 -5.58 10.90
N LEU A 85 -11.05 -4.54 10.90
CA LEU A 85 -12.05 -4.27 11.95
C LEU A 85 -13.24 -5.23 11.91
N ARG A 86 -13.56 -5.72 10.71
CA ARG A 86 -14.72 -6.54 10.39
C ARG A 86 -14.21 -7.85 9.80
N ASN A 87 -15.00 -8.93 9.85
CA ASN A 87 -14.61 -10.22 9.28
C ASN A 87 -14.15 -10.04 7.82
N SER A 88 -12.84 -10.00 7.63
CA SER A 88 -12.14 -9.63 6.39
C SER A 88 -12.39 -10.51 5.16
N PRO A 89 -12.78 -11.81 5.23
CA PRO A 89 -12.88 -12.61 4.01
C PRO A 89 -14.07 -12.28 3.10
N TYR A 90 -14.94 -11.34 3.50
CA TYR A 90 -16.15 -10.97 2.75
C TYR A 90 -16.11 -9.52 2.24
N VAL A 91 -14.94 -8.88 2.22
CA VAL A 91 -14.77 -7.53 1.65
C VAL A 91 -14.29 -7.66 0.21
N LEU A 92 -15.17 -7.36 -0.74
CA LEU A 92 -14.81 -7.20 -2.15
C LEU A 92 -14.24 -5.80 -2.35
N VAL A 93 -12.95 -5.74 -2.64
CA VAL A 93 -12.23 -4.48 -2.83
C VAL A 93 -12.21 -4.11 -4.31
N LYS A 94 -12.68 -2.91 -4.63
CA LYS A 94 -12.48 -2.28 -5.94
C LYS A 94 -11.49 -1.13 -5.77
N VAL A 95 -10.53 -1.02 -6.68
CA VAL A 95 -9.54 0.05 -6.71
C VAL A 95 -9.76 0.86 -7.97
N THR A 96 -9.96 2.16 -7.81
CA THR A 96 -10.34 3.08 -8.87
C THR A 96 -9.49 4.33 -8.83
N ASN A 97 -9.43 5.04 -9.95
CA ASN A 97 -8.99 6.43 -10.01
C ASN A 97 -10.14 7.26 -10.60
N SER A 98 -10.93 7.91 -9.73
CA SER A 98 -12.12 8.63 -10.17
C SER A 98 -11.81 9.88 -10.99
N LYS A 99 -10.67 10.55 -10.71
CA LYS A 99 -10.17 11.68 -11.51
C LYS A 99 -10.05 11.33 -13.00
N TYR A 100 -9.66 10.10 -13.31
CA TYR A 100 -9.53 9.60 -14.68
C TYR A 100 -10.63 8.61 -15.08
N GLN A 101 -11.68 8.46 -14.27
CA GLN A 101 -12.78 7.52 -14.49
C GLN A 101 -12.31 6.09 -14.82
N CYS A 102 -11.26 5.62 -14.14
CA CYS A 102 -10.60 4.36 -14.46
C CYS A 102 -10.78 3.34 -13.34
N ASP A 103 -11.16 2.12 -13.71
CA ASP A 103 -11.13 0.95 -12.85
C ASP A 103 -9.77 0.25 -12.98
N ILE A 104 -9.05 0.11 -11.86
CA ILE A 104 -7.69 -0.42 -11.84
C ILE A 104 -7.70 -1.90 -11.48
N TYR A 105 -8.44 -2.25 -10.43
CA TYR A 105 -8.50 -3.62 -9.93
C TYR A 105 -9.85 -3.89 -9.26
N GLU A 106 -10.32 -5.12 -9.38
CA GLU A 106 -11.46 -5.64 -8.63
C GLU A 106 -11.10 -7.00 -8.06
N ALA A 107 -11.32 -7.16 -6.75
CA ALA A 107 -11.02 -8.40 -6.05
C ALA A 107 -11.97 -9.51 -6.49
N THR A 108 -11.41 -10.67 -6.79
CA THR A 108 -12.17 -11.90 -7.05
C THR A 108 -12.42 -12.67 -5.77
N ASP A 109 -13.36 -13.62 -5.81
CA ASP A 109 -13.66 -14.48 -4.67
C ASP A 109 -12.41 -15.13 -4.06
N GLY A 110 -12.25 -15.01 -2.75
CA GLY A 110 -11.14 -15.57 -1.98
C GLY A 110 -9.85 -14.75 -1.98
N ALA A 111 -9.76 -13.67 -2.77
CA ALA A 111 -8.68 -12.70 -2.67
C ALA A 111 -8.92 -11.73 -1.51
N MET A 112 -7.95 -11.59 -0.61
CA MET A 112 -8.02 -10.60 0.46
C MET A 112 -6.99 -9.50 0.20
N VAL A 113 -7.45 -8.37 -0.33
CA VAL A 113 -6.58 -7.19 -0.42
C VAL A 113 -6.29 -6.70 1.00
N THR A 114 -5.02 -6.46 1.28
CA THR A 114 -4.55 -5.98 2.59
C THR A 114 -4.27 -4.49 2.56
N HIS A 115 -3.64 -4.02 1.49
CA HIS A 115 -3.35 -2.62 1.25
C HIS A 115 -3.09 -2.37 -0.23
N VAL A 116 -3.21 -1.10 -0.61
CA VAL A 116 -2.87 -0.59 -1.93
C VAL A 116 -1.75 0.44 -1.74
N GLU A 117 -0.73 0.38 -2.59
CA GLU A 117 0.38 1.33 -2.59
C GLU A 117 0.38 2.10 -3.89
N LEU A 118 0.72 3.38 -3.81
CA LEU A 118 0.86 4.31 -4.91
C LEU A 118 2.28 4.87 -4.88
N PHE A 119 2.96 4.81 -6.01
CA PHE A 119 4.30 5.32 -6.21
C PHE A 119 4.29 6.31 -7.36
N ASP A 120 4.48 7.59 -7.06
CA ASP A 120 4.57 8.67 -8.03
C ASP A 120 6.02 9.12 -8.18
N HIS A 121 6.58 9.02 -9.38
CA HIS A 121 7.91 9.55 -9.66
C HIS A 121 7.83 11.06 -9.88
N ALA A 122 8.49 11.82 -9.01
CA ALA A 122 8.39 13.29 -8.96
C ALA A 122 8.86 13.96 -10.26
N GLU A 123 9.88 13.42 -10.92
CA GLU A 123 10.48 14.04 -12.12
C GLU A 123 9.89 13.53 -13.44
N HIS A 124 9.76 12.22 -13.60
CA HIS A 124 9.30 11.60 -14.85
C HIS A 124 7.77 11.46 -14.95
N GLY A 125 7.04 11.82 -13.90
CA GLY A 125 5.57 11.73 -13.86
C GLY A 125 5.03 10.29 -13.89
N TRP A 126 5.89 9.27 -13.76
CA TRP A 126 5.45 7.88 -13.73
C TRP A 126 4.62 7.61 -12.49
N GLN A 127 3.60 6.75 -12.63
CA GLN A 127 2.81 6.32 -11.50
C GLN A 127 2.60 4.81 -11.56
N TYR A 128 2.84 4.14 -10.43
CA TYR A 128 2.61 2.73 -10.23
C TYR A 128 1.66 2.49 -9.07
N VAL A 129 0.77 1.52 -9.23
CA VAL A 129 -0.18 1.09 -8.21
C VAL A 129 0.10 -0.37 -7.89
N VAL A 130 0.39 -0.69 -6.64
CA VAL A 130 0.65 -2.06 -6.18
C VAL A 130 -0.49 -2.53 -5.29
N ILE A 131 -1.14 -3.63 -5.68
CA ILE A 131 -2.21 -4.27 -4.91
C ILE A 131 -1.61 -5.43 -4.13
N ASN A 132 -1.63 -5.36 -2.80
CA ASN A 132 -1.10 -6.41 -1.93
C ASN A 132 -2.21 -7.36 -1.50
N ILE A 133 -2.17 -8.60 -1.99
CA ILE A 133 -3.21 -9.62 -1.84
C ILE A 133 -2.70 -10.77 -0.97
N GLY A 134 -3.44 -11.10 0.07
CA GLY A 134 -3.29 -12.36 0.80
C GLY A 134 -4.23 -13.42 0.23
N ARG A 135 -3.71 -14.61 -0.09
CA ARG A 135 -4.55 -15.78 -0.38
C ARG A 135 -4.46 -16.80 0.74
N ARG A 136 -5.60 -17.43 1.03
CA ARG A 136 -5.67 -18.54 1.97
C ARG A 136 -5.08 -19.79 1.31
N THR A 137 -4.00 -20.35 1.87
CA THR A 137 -3.56 -21.69 1.47
C THR A 137 -4.19 -22.74 2.39
N SER A 138 -4.63 -23.86 1.81
CA SER A 138 -5.43 -24.89 2.49
C SER A 138 -4.61 -25.89 3.31
N GLU A 139 -3.32 -25.63 3.54
CA GLU A 139 -2.41 -26.70 4.01
C GLU A 139 -2.50 -27.03 5.50
N ASN A 140 -3.15 -26.20 6.34
CA ASN A 140 -3.41 -26.58 7.72
C ASN A 140 -4.59 -25.82 8.34
N ILE A 141 -5.64 -26.56 8.74
CA ILE A 141 -6.86 -26.05 9.39
C ILE A 141 -6.57 -25.23 10.67
N ARG A 142 -5.39 -25.40 11.27
CA ARG A 142 -4.97 -24.72 12.51
C ARG A 142 -3.96 -23.58 12.29
N ARG A 143 -3.36 -23.46 11.10
CA ARG A 143 -2.40 -22.39 10.74
C ARG A 143 -2.66 -22.01 9.30
N MET A 144 -3.49 -20.98 9.10
CA MET A 144 -3.65 -20.37 7.79
C MET A 144 -2.34 -19.67 7.45
N SER A 145 -1.58 -20.24 6.52
CA SER A 145 -0.48 -19.54 5.86
C SER A 145 -1.07 -18.66 4.76
N MET A 146 -0.56 -17.45 4.61
CA MET A 146 -0.94 -16.58 3.50
C MET A 146 0.19 -16.54 2.49
N SER A 147 -0.08 -16.98 1.26
CA SER A 147 0.78 -16.59 0.15
C SER A 147 0.52 -15.10 -0.13
N LYS A 148 1.59 -14.32 -0.12
CA LYS A 148 1.53 -12.92 -0.55
C LYS A 148 1.63 -12.90 -2.07
N GLU A 149 0.62 -12.31 -2.70
CA GLU A 149 0.60 -12.00 -4.12
C GLU A 149 0.57 -10.49 -4.27
N MET A 150 1.31 -9.96 -5.23
CA MET A 150 1.29 -8.54 -5.58
C MET A 150 0.85 -8.39 -7.02
N LYS A 151 -0.08 -7.47 -7.26
CA LYS A 151 -0.38 -7.00 -8.61
C LYS A 151 0.17 -5.60 -8.83
N VAL A 152 0.76 -5.34 -9.98
CA VAL A 152 1.35 -4.02 -10.30
C VAL A 152 0.69 -3.47 -11.53
N TYR A 153 0.17 -2.24 -11.41
CA TYR A 153 -0.42 -1.50 -12.51
C TYR A 153 0.42 -0.26 -12.78
N LYS A 154 0.69 0.04 -14.05
CA LYS A 154 1.39 1.26 -14.46
C LYS A 154 0.42 2.21 -15.14
N ARG A 155 0.45 3.49 -14.76
CA ARG A 155 -0.28 4.54 -15.46
C ARG A 155 0.35 4.77 -16.84
N ILE A 156 -0.46 4.73 -17.88
CA ILE A 156 -0.09 5.07 -19.25
C ILE A 156 -0.92 6.29 -19.64
N ASP A 157 -0.20 7.36 -19.97
CA ASP A 157 -0.78 8.60 -20.48
C ASP A 157 -0.92 8.44 -22.00
N GLY A 158 -2.14 8.20 -22.49
CA GLY A 158 -2.45 8.16 -23.92
C GLY A 158 -2.92 9.52 -24.44
N ASP A 159 -3.05 9.65 -25.76
CA ASP A 159 -3.40 10.91 -26.43
C ASP A 159 -4.74 11.50 -25.93
N ASP A 160 -5.73 10.64 -25.63
CA ASP A 160 -7.07 11.07 -25.22
C ASP A 160 -7.50 10.56 -23.82
N ASN A 161 -6.80 9.59 -23.24
CA ASN A 161 -7.21 8.96 -21.98
C ASN A 161 -6.02 8.45 -21.16
N ILE A 162 -6.19 8.47 -19.83
CA ILE A 162 -5.28 7.82 -18.89
C ILE A 162 -5.83 6.43 -18.56
N VAL A 163 -4.99 5.42 -18.72
CA VAL A 163 -5.33 4.02 -18.40
C VAL A 163 -4.28 3.40 -17.49
N TYR A 164 -4.67 2.35 -16.77
CA TYR A 164 -3.75 1.57 -15.94
C TYR A 164 -3.54 0.20 -16.58
N PHE A 165 -2.29 -0.10 -16.90
CA PHE A 165 -1.90 -1.35 -17.53
C PHE A 165 -1.42 -2.37 -16.50
N ASP A 166 -2.02 -3.56 -16.51
CA ASP A 166 -1.67 -4.68 -15.60
C ASP A 166 -0.34 -5.33 -16.01
N LEU A 167 0.72 -5.09 -15.23
CA LEU A 167 2.06 -5.64 -15.46
C LEU A 167 2.21 -7.08 -14.95
N SER A 168 1.26 -7.57 -14.15
CA SER A 168 1.33 -8.93 -13.57
C SER A 168 1.14 -10.04 -14.61
N ASN A 169 0.59 -9.72 -15.78
CA ASN A 169 0.47 -10.66 -16.89
C ASN A 169 1.76 -10.84 -17.69
N PHE A 170 2.80 -10.03 -17.43
CA PHE A 170 4.05 -10.03 -18.20
C PHE A 170 5.23 -10.46 -17.34
N TRP A 171 5.68 -9.57 -16.45
CA TRP A 171 6.81 -9.81 -15.56
C TRP A 171 6.79 -8.78 -14.43
N VAL A 172 6.32 -9.21 -13.26
CA VAL A 172 6.10 -8.31 -12.11
C VAL A 172 7.38 -7.99 -11.33
N ASP A 173 8.31 -8.95 -11.27
CA ASP A 173 9.46 -8.90 -10.36
C ASP A 173 10.38 -7.68 -10.55
N PRO A 174 10.73 -7.25 -11.78
CA PRO A 174 11.62 -6.08 -11.95
C PRO A 174 10.97 -4.79 -11.44
N TYR A 175 9.65 -4.68 -11.56
CA TYR A 175 8.92 -3.52 -11.05
C TYR A 175 8.82 -3.55 -9.53
N ILE A 176 8.61 -4.72 -8.93
CA ILE A 176 8.66 -4.86 -7.48
C ILE A 176 10.05 -4.55 -6.97
N GLU A 177 11.10 -5.08 -7.60
CA GLU A 177 12.48 -4.80 -7.22
C GLU A 177 12.77 -3.29 -7.26
N MET A 178 12.37 -2.60 -8.33
CA MET A 178 12.50 -1.14 -8.43
C MET A 178 11.73 -0.40 -7.33
N LEU A 179 10.47 -0.75 -7.08
CA LEU A 179 9.59 -0.04 -6.14
C LEU A 179 9.91 -0.35 -4.66
N TYR A 180 10.51 -1.51 -4.38
CA TYR A 180 10.84 -1.98 -3.02
C TYR A 180 12.34 -1.84 -2.68
N ASN A 181 13.11 -1.22 -3.56
CA ASN A 181 14.51 -0.86 -3.35
C ASN A 181 14.79 0.60 -3.75
N ILE A 182 13.90 1.52 -3.37
CA ILE A 182 14.07 2.94 -3.68
C ILE A 182 15.21 3.51 -2.83
N ASP A 183 16.26 3.98 -3.50
CA ASP A 183 17.32 4.76 -2.88
C ASP A 183 16.77 6.13 -2.45
N THR A 184 16.92 6.46 -1.18
CA THR A 184 16.47 7.73 -0.62
C THR A 184 17.51 8.85 -0.72
N GLY A 185 18.71 8.53 -1.22
CA GLY A 185 19.91 9.34 -1.03
C GLY A 185 20.44 9.19 0.41
N GLU A 186 21.74 9.44 0.60
CA GLU A 186 22.31 9.51 1.95
C GLU A 186 21.59 10.57 2.77
N PRO A 187 21.35 10.34 4.08
CA PRO A 187 21.09 11.44 4.97
C PRO A 187 22.32 12.35 4.89
N GLN A 188 22.15 13.57 4.38
CA GLN A 188 23.17 14.60 4.60
C GLN A 188 23.27 14.76 6.11
N SER A 189 24.31 14.17 6.69
CA SER A 189 24.74 14.52 8.04
C SER A 189 25.03 16.02 8.01
N ASP A 190 24.35 16.78 8.86
CA ASP A 190 24.66 18.17 9.17
C ASP A 190 26.02 18.28 9.88
N GLU A 191 27.08 17.74 9.30
CA GLU A 191 28.46 17.92 9.76
C GLU A 191 29.04 19.17 9.11
N GLN A 192 28.69 20.29 9.75
CA GLN A 192 29.55 21.43 10.04
C GLN A 192 30.56 21.83 8.94
N GLN A 193 30.17 22.83 8.14
CA GLN A 193 31.11 23.83 7.65
C GLN A 193 31.72 24.56 8.86
N VAL A 194 32.79 24.01 9.45
CA VAL A 194 33.77 24.85 10.14
C VAL A 194 34.71 25.36 9.07
N SER A 195 34.35 26.50 8.51
CA SER A 195 35.23 27.31 7.67
C SER A 195 36.49 27.64 8.46
N SER A 196 37.62 27.11 8.02
CA SER A 196 38.95 27.53 8.39
C SER A 196 39.14 28.99 7.94
N THR A 197 38.97 29.93 8.87
CA THR A 197 39.44 31.29 8.66
C THR A 197 40.95 31.29 8.86
N GLN A 198 41.69 31.33 7.74
CA GLN A 198 43.07 31.78 7.73
C GLN A 198 43.08 33.29 8.05
N THR A 199 43.61 33.67 9.21
CA THR A 199 44.16 35.02 9.39
C THR A 199 45.68 34.89 9.30
N GLY A 200 46.22 35.33 8.16
CA GLY A 200 47.56 35.84 8.12
C GLY A 200 47.56 37.27 8.65
N GLU A 201 48.40 37.52 9.64
CA GLU A 201 49.35 38.63 9.77
C GLU A 201 50.20 38.42 11.02
#